data_AF-A0A3F3QFB7-F1
#
_entry.id   AF-A0A3F3QFB7-F1
#
_cell.length_a   1.000
_cell.length_b   1.000
_cell.length_c   1.000
_cell.angle_alpha   90.00
_cell.angle_beta   90.00
_cell.angle_gamma   90.00
#
_symmetry.space_group_name_H-M   'P 1'
#
loop_
_entity.id
_entity.type
_entity.pdbx_description
1 polymer ?
#
loop_
_entity_poly.entity_id
_entity_poly.type
_entity_poly.pdbx_seq_one_letter_code
_entity_poly.pdbx_strand_id
1 'polypeptide(L)'
;MPYTGRCNCTSISITLPAQPERSVACHCINCKKAGGGSFSINYFINQDDMTIEDPSQAMKIYSDPNTSSGNTIQRHFCSSCGSPLFTLSPKVPGKAYLKAALFDSVSKPESVFFGDKREEWVAINTA
;
A
#
# COMPACT_ATOMS: atom_id res chain seq x y z
N MET A 1 18.42 -2.02 10.18
CA MET A 1 18.65 -2.94 9.05
C MET A 1 17.70 -2.55 7.94
N PRO A 2 18.12 -2.61 6.67
CA PRO A 2 17.24 -2.32 5.54
C PRO A 2 16.01 -3.21 5.57
N TYR A 3 14.85 -2.62 5.31
CA TYR A 3 13.56 -3.27 5.37
C TYR A 3 13.06 -3.45 3.94
N THR A 4 13.01 -4.70 3.48
CA THR A 4 12.76 -5.03 2.07
C THR A 4 11.50 -5.86 1.93
N GLY A 5 10.64 -5.46 0.99
CA GLY A 5 9.41 -6.14 0.62
C GLY A 5 9.46 -6.51 -0.84
N ARG A 6 8.71 -7.54 -1.22
CA ARG A 6 8.68 -8.05 -2.59
C ARG A 6 7.27 -8.32 -3.04
N CYS A 7 7.02 -8.21 -4.35
CA CYS A 7 5.81 -8.76 -4.92
C CYS A 7 5.80 -10.30 -4.78
N ASN A 8 4.64 -10.91 -4.95
CA ASN A 8 4.46 -12.36 -4.74
C ASN A 8 5.37 -13.23 -5.64
N CYS A 9 5.62 -12.81 -6.88
CA CYS A 9 6.54 -13.49 -7.79
C CYS A 9 7.99 -13.00 -7.70
N THR A 10 8.31 -12.19 -6.69
CA THR A 10 9.65 -11.65 -6.36
C THR A 10 10.36 -10.83 -7.44
N SER A 11 9.72 -10.56 -8.58
CA SER A 11 10.29 -9.79 -9.70
C SER A 11 10.47 -8.31 -9.41
N ILE A 12 9.79 -7.77 -8.40
CA ILE A 12 9.90 -6.39 -7.94
C ILE A 12 10.22 -6.40 -6.46
N SER A 13 11.29 -5.70 -6.09
CA SER A 13 11.69 -5.48 -4.69
C SER A 13 11.62 -3.98 -4.37
N ILE A 14 11.14 -3.66 -3.17
CA ILE A 14 11.11 -2.31 -2.62
C ILE A 14 11.83 -2.32 -1.28
N THR A 15 12.84 -1.46 -1.14
CA THR A 15 13.65 -1.34 0.07
C THR A 15 13.47 0.02 0.71
N LEU A 16 13.28 0.04 2.02
CA LEU A 16 13.31 1.21 2.89
C LEU A 16 14.54 1.16 3.81
N PRO A 17 15.06 2.32 4.27
CA PRO A 17 16.16 2.38 5.24
C PRO A 17 15.86 1.64 6.56
N ALA A 18 14.59 1.65 6.99
CA ALA A 18 14.10 1.00 8.19
C ALA A 18 12.58 0.72 8.07
N GLN A 19 12.07 -0.16 8.93
CA GLN A 19 10.63 -0.41 9.04
C GLN A 19 9.90 0.82 9.59
N PRO A 20 8.84 1.33 8.94
CA PRO A 20 8.02 2.40 9.50
C PRO A 20 7.35 1.95 10.80
N GLU A 21 7.38 2.81 11.82
CA GLU A 21 6.86 2.48 13.16
C GLU A 21 5.35 2.24 13.19
N ARG A 22 4.62 2.84 12.25
CA ARG A 22 3.16 2.84 12.22
C ARG A 22 2.67 2.52 10.81
N SER A 23 1.55 1.80 10.73
CA SER A 23 0.82 1.59 9.49
C SER A 23 -0.59 2.17 9.56
N VAL A 24 -1.27 2.18 8.41
CA VAL A 24 -2.64 2.65 8.25
C VAL A 24 -3.48 1.54 7.64
N ALA A 25 -4.59 1.21 8.30
CA ALA A 25 -5.60 0.32 7.75
C ALA A 25 -6.68 1.15 7.03
N CYS A 26 -6.87 0.92 5.72
CA CYS A 26 -7.89 1.61 4.94
C CYS A 26 -9.01 0.66 4.51
N HIS A 27 -10.25 0.97 4.93
CA HIS A 27 -11.44 0.17 4.65
C HIS A 27 -12.27 0.70 3.47
N CYS A 28 -11.82 1.71 2.72
CA CYS A 28 -12.58 2.16 1.55
C CYS A 28 -12.69 1.02 0.51
N ILE A 29 -13.78 1.01 -0.26
CA ILE A 29 -14.08 -0.11 -1.16
C ILE A 29 -12.96 -0.34 -2.19
N ASN A 30 -12.34 0.72 -2.72
CA ASN A 30 -11.24 0.60 -3.67
C ASN A 30 -9.99 0.01 -3.00
N CYS A 31 -9.71 0.35 -1.73
CA CYS A 31 -8.60 -0.24 -0.99
C CYS A 31 -8.84 -1.72 -0.67
N LYS A 32 -10.07 -2.11 -0.33
CA LYS A 32 -10.44 -3.54 -0.19
C LYS A 32 -10.18 -4.29 -1.49
N LYS A 33 -10.75 -3.79 -2.61
CA LYS A 33 -10.61 -4.40 -3.94
C LYS A 33 -9.15 -4.48 -4.39
N ALA A 34 -8.39 -3.41 -4.23
CA ALA A 34 -6.98 -3.37 -4.62
C ALA A 34 -6.05 -4.13 -3.67
N GLY A 35 -6.48 -4.37 -2.43
CA GLY A 35 -5.72 -5.13 -1.42
C GLY A 35 -6.10 -6.62 -1.37
N GLY A 36 -7.25 -7.01 -1.91
CA GLY A 36 -7.75 -8.38 -1.87
C GLY A 36 -8.27 -8.84 -0.50
N GLY A 37 -8.56 -7.91 0.42
CA GLY A 37 -9.00 -8.23 1.78
C GLY A 37 -9.99 -7.21 2.35
N SER A 38 -10.36 -7.36 3.63
CA SER A 38 -11.33 -6.48 4.30
C SER A 38 -10.82 -5.04 4.53
N PHE A 39 -9.53 -4.82 4.31
CA PHE A 39 -8.85 -3.53 4.24
C PHE A 39 -7.53 -3.67 3.47
N SER A 40 -6.94 -2.54 3.10
CA SER A 40 -5.53 -2.48 2.69
C SER A 40 -4.72 -1.90 3.83
N ILE A 41 -3.62 -2.56 4.20
CA ILE A 41 -2.63 -2.04 5.14
C ILE A 41 -1.50 -1.35 4.39
N ASN A 42 -1.19 -0.11 4.78
CA ASN A 42 -0.28 0.74 4.03
C ASN A 42 0.66 1.50 4.97
N TYR A 43 1.87 1.74 4.50
CA TYR A 43 2.77 2.73 5.06
C TYR A 43 2.62 4.04 4.32
N PHE A 44 2.56 5.14 5.07
CA PHE A 44 2.57 6.49 4.50
C PHE A 44 3.97 7.07 4.64
N ILE A 45 4.72 7.11 3.54
CA ILE A 45 6.16 7.42 3.52
C ILE A 45 6.51 8.48 2.47
N ASN A 46 7.72 9.03 2.52
CA ASN A 46 8.24 9.80 1.39
C ASN A 46 8.57 8.86 0.23
N GLN A 47 8.36 9.33 -1.00
CA GLN A 47 8.73 8.55 -2.18
C GLN A 47 10.25 8.34 -2.26
N ASP A 48 11.01 9.35 -1.87
CA ASP A 48 12.48 9.32 -1.91
C ASP A 48 13.10 8.32 -0.91
N ASP A 49 12.32 7.86 0.08
CA ASP A 49 12.75 6.82 1.01
C ASP A 49 12.67 5.41 0.38
N MET A 50 12.04 5.27 -0.78
CA MET A 50 11.89 3.99 -1.48
C MET A 50 12.98 3.78 -2.53
N THR A 51 13.73 2.68 -2.41
CA THR A 51 14.52 2.15 -3.52
C THR A 51 13.74 1.01 -4.18
N ILE A 52 13.47 1.12 -5.49
CA ILE A 52 12.69 0.14 -6.26
C ILE A 52 13.61 -0.58 -7.25
N GLU A 53 13.62 -1.91 -7.20
CA GLU A 53 14.28 -2.77 -8.17
C GLU A 53 13.20 -3.51 -8.98
N ASP A 54 13.13 -3.22 -10.29
CA ASP A 54 12.22 -3.86 -11.25
C ASP A 54 12.96 -4.20 -12.56
N PRO A 55 13.90 -5.18 -12.53
CA PRO A 55 14.70 -5.53 -13.70
C PRO A 55 13.85 -6.11 -14.85
N SER A 56 12.69 -6.67 -14.54
CA SER A 56 11.76 -7.22 -15.54
C SER A 56 10.79 -6.20 -16.12
N GLN A 57 10.84 -4.93 -15.67
CA GLN A 57 9.91 -3.86 -16.06
C GLN A 57 8.43 -4.28 -15.93
N ALA A 58 8.15 -5.06 -14.88
CA ALA A 58 6.85 -5.63 -14.60
C ALA A 58 5.93 -4.65 -13.84
N MET A 59 6.43 -3.50 -13.39
CA MET A 59 5.59 -2.50 -12.75
C MET A 59 4.68 -1.81 -13.77
N LYS A 60 3.37 -1.82 -13.50
CA LYS A 60 2.36 -1.09 -14.27
C LYS A 60 1.56 -0.16 -13.37
N ILE A 61 0.93 0.82 -14.00
CA ILE A 61 0.14 1.86 -13.34
C ILE A 61 -1.30 1.74 -13.80
N TYR A 62 -2.22 1.75 -12.83
CA TYR A 62 -3.64 1.92 -13.06
C TYR A 62 -4.11 3.23 -12.42
N SER A 63 -4.66 4.12 -13.25
CA SER A 63 -5.35 5.32 -12.77
C SER A 63 -6.74 4.94 -12.28
N ASP A 64 -6.98 5.07 -10.98
CA ASP A 64 -8.25 4.77 -10.32
C ASP A 64 -9.02 6.08 -10.07
N PRO A 65 -9.96 6.48 -10.95
CA PRO A 65 -10.70 7.74 -10.83
C PRO A 65 -11.85 7.67 -9.81
N ASN A 66 -12.39 6.48 -9.54
CA ASN A 66 -13.64 6.30 -8.82
C ASN A 66 -13.38 5.95 -7.34
N THR A 67 -12.57 6.75 -6.66
CA THR A 67 -12.22 6.50 -5.25
C THR A 67 -13.19 7.14 -4.28
N SER A 68 -13.38 6.53 -3.10
CA SER A 68 -14.15 7.16 -2.01
C SER A 68 -13.58 8.49 -1.51
N SER A 69 -12.34 8.84 -1.89
CA SER A 69 -11.72 10.12 -1.57
C SER A 69 -12.06 11.26 -2.56
N GLY A 70 -12.74 10.92 -3.67
CA GLY A 70 -13.05 11.84 -4.77
C GLY A 70 -11.86 12.20 -5.66
N ASN A 71 -10.70 11.55 -5.48
CA ASN A 71 -9.49 11.83 -6.27
C ASN A 71 -9.15 10.65 -7.18
N THR A 72 -8.63 10.97 -8.36
CA THR A 72 -7.92 9.98 -9.17
C THR A 72 -6.56 9.69 -8.54
N ILE A 73 -6.32 8.43 -8.19
CA ILE A 73 -5.04 7.97 -7.63
C ILE A 73 -4.34 7.02 -8.60
N GLN A 74 -3.02 6.96 -8.53
CA GLN A 74 -2.20 6.07 -9.36
C GLN A 74 -1.78 4.85 -8.55
N ARG A 75 -2.33 3.69 -8.90
CA ARG A 75 -2.00 2.41 -8.28
C ARG A 75 -0.88 1.73 -9.06
N HIS A 76 0.24 1.49 -8.39
CA HIS A 76 1.36 0.76 -8.95
C HIS A 76 1.24 -0.71 -8.54
N PHE A 77 1.40 -1.63 -9.47
CA PHE A 77 1.24 -3.06 -9.25
C PHE A 77 2.19 -3.87 -10.14
N CYS A 78 2.48 -5.10 -9.72
CA CYS A 78 3.24 -6.05 -10.52
C CYS A 78 2.32 -6.70 -11.57
N SER A 79 2.60 -6.53 -12.86
CA SER A 79 1.80 -7.17 -13.93
C SER A 79 2.01 -8.68 -14.02
N SER A 80 3.09 -9.22 -13.44
CA SER A 80 3.39 -10.65 -13.48
C SER A 80 2.57 -11.47 -12.47
N CYS A 81 2.25 -10.90 -11.30
CA CYS A 81 1.52 -11.62 -10.24
C CYS A 81 0.32 -10.85 -9.67
N GLY A 82 0.07 -9.63 -10.10
CA GLY A 82 -1.02 -8.79 -9.60
C GLY A 82 -0.80 -8.14 -8.24
N SER A 83 0.35 -8.39 -7.57
CA SER A 83 0.60 -7.78 -6.25
C SER A 83 0.55 -6.26 -6.31
N PRO A 84 -0.24 -5.61 -5.44
CA PRO A 84 -0.26 -4.16 -5.35
C PRO A 84 1.03 -3.67 -4.66
N LEU A 85 1.67 -2.64 -5.22
CA LEU A 85 2.96 -2.16 -4.73
C LEU A 85 2.82 -0.92 -3.86
N PHE A 86 2.40 0.19 -4.45
CA PHE A 86 2.15 1.45 -3.75
C PHE A 86 1.11 2.27 -4.51
N THR A 87 0.60 3.32 -3.88
CA THR A 87 -0.36 4.25 -4.48
C THR A 87 0.13 5.68 -4.31
N LEU A 88 0.07 6.45 -5.40
CA LEU A 88 0.36 7.89 -5.39
C LEU A 88 -0.94 8.68 -5.55
N SER A 89 -1.01 9.84 -4.89
CA SER A 89 -2.17 10.73 -4.94
C SER A 89 -1.71 12.17 -5.24
N PRO A 90 -2.36 12.88 -6.16
CA PRO A 90 -2.01 14.27 -6.47
C PRO A 90 -2.23 15.23 -5.28
N LYS A 91 -3.05 14.84 -4.29
CA LYS A 91 -3.27 15.65 -3.07
C LYS A 91 -2.11 15.63 -2.08
N VAL A 92 -1.21 14.65 -2.19
CA VAL A 92 -0.05 14.49 -1.30
C VAL A 92 1.21 14.22 -2.13
N PRO A 93 1.66 15.22 -2.91
CA PRO A 93 2.85 15.06 -3.77
C PRO A 93 4.09 14.70 -2.93
N GLY A 94 4.97 13.88 -3.49
CA GLY A 94 6.17 13.39 -2.80
C GLY A 94 5.92 12.31 -1.73
N LYS A 95 4.67 11.94 -1.46
CA LYS A 95 4.31 10.85 -0.55
C LYS A 95 3.80 9.62 -1.30
N ALA A 96 3.95 8.45 -0.69
CA ALA A 96 3.40 7.20 -1.19
C ALA A 96 2.62 6.47 -0.10
N TYR A 97 1.51 5.84 -0.50
CA TYR A 97 0.86 4.79 0.26
C TYR A 97 1.44 3.44 -0.17
N LEU A 98 2.57 3.05 0.43
CA LEU A 98 3.25 1.79 0.16
C LEU A 98 2.46 0.63 0.76
N LYS A 99 2.22 -0.44 0.01
CA LYS A 99 1.51 -1.61 0.54
C LYS A 99 2.39 -2.34 1.54
N ALA A 100 1.99 -2.31 2.81
CA ALA A 100 2.76 -2.92 3.88
C ALA A 100 2.79 -4.45 3.76
N ALA A 101 1.77 -5.05 3.13
CA ALA A 101 1.69 -6.49 2.86
C ALA A 101 2.75 -7.03 1.89
N LEU A 102 3.60 -6.19 1.29
CA LEU A 102 4.78 -6.65 0.54
C LEU A 102 5.90 -7.18 1.44
N PHE A 103 5.85 -6.87 2.74
CA PHE A 103 6.93 -7.15 3.70
C PHE A 103 6.51 -8.26 4.66
N ASP A 104 7.48 -9.04 5.13
CA ASP A 104 7.24 -10.21 5.98
C ASP A 104 6.74 -9.87 7.40
N SER A 105 7.06 -8.66 7.89
CA SER A 105 6.60 -8.15 9.18
C SER A 105 6.05 -6.74 8.99
N VAL A 106 4.88 -6.46 9.56
CA VAL A 106 4.18 -5.18 9.40
C VAL A 106 3.92 -4.55 10.75
N SER A 107 4.22 -3.25 10.90
CA SER A 107 3.94 -2.55 12.14
C SER A 107 2.43 -2.37 12.32
N LYS A 108 1.99 -2.32 13.58
CA LYS A 108 0.59 -2.23 13.94
C LYS A 108 -0.07 -0.99 13.30
N PRO A 109 -1.32 -1.12 12.80
CA PRO A 109 -2.08 0.05 12.41
C PRO A 109 -2.31 0.98 13.61
N GLU A 110 -1.91 2.24 13.48
CA GLU A 110 -2.26 3.28 14.47
C GLU A 110 -3.46 4.10 14.00
N SER A 111 -3.69 4.18 12.69
CA SER A 111 -4.79 4.92 12.09
C SER A 111 -5.68 4.02 11.26
N VAL A 112 -6.99 4.30 11.30
CA VAL A 112 -8.02 3.65 10.48
C VAL A 112 -8.65 4.68 9.56
N PHE A 113 -8.56 4.46 8.26
CA PHE A 113 -9.21 5.29 7.24
C PHE A 113 -10.50 4.62 6.76
N PHE A 114 -11.55 5.43 6.59
CA PHE A 114 -12.90 4.97 6.20
C PHE A 114 -13.43 3.87 7.11
N GLY A 115 -13.24 4.02 8.43
CA GLY A 115 -13.65 3.03 9.43
C GLY A 115 -15.15 2.74 9.44
N ASP A 116 -15.98 3.66 8.93
CA ASP A 116 -17.41 3.46 8.71
C ASP A 116 -17.72 2.36 7.66
N LYS A 117 -16.74 2.01 6.81
CA LYS A 117 -16.84 0.94 5.81
C LYS A 117 -16.24 -0.38 6.28
N ARG A 118 -15.80 -0.47 7.54
CA ARG A 118 -15.22 -1.69 8.11
C ARG A 118 -16.30 -2.76 8.27
N GLU A 119 -15.98 -4.00 7.91
CA GLU A 119 -16.85 -5.14 8.19
C GLU A 119 -16.95 -5.35 9.70
N GLU A 120 -18.14 -5.63 10.23
CA GLU A 120 -18.37 -5.70 11.70
C GLU A 120 -17.51 -6.76 12.40
N TRP A 121 -17.22 -7.87 11.70
CA TRP A 121 -16.39 -8.96 12.21
C TRP A 121 -14.88 -8.65 12.20
N VAL A 122 -14.45 -7.53 11.59
CA VAL A 122 -13.05 -7.11 11.56
C VAL A 122 -12.76 -6.21 12.77
N ALA A 123 -12.13 -6.78 13.79
CA ALA A 123 -11.61 -6.03 14.92
C ALA A 123 -10.17 -5.57 14.64
N ILE A 124 -9.96 -4.26 14.49
CA ILE A 124 -8.64 -3.64 14.51
C ILE A 124 -8.54 -2.81 15.79
N ASN A 125 -7.78 -3.30 16.75
CA ASN A 125 -7.53 -2.58 18.00
C ASN A 125 -6.38 -1.60 17.78
N THR A 126 -6.68 -0.37 17.36
CA THR A 126 -5.73 0.75 17.46
C THR A 126 -5.70 1.16 18.95
N ALA A 127 -4.59 0.90 19.63
CA ALA A 127 -4.44 1.27 21.04
C ALA A 127 -3.78 2.64 21.09
#